data_AF-A0A930P2Y0-F1
#
_entry.id   AF-A0A930P2Y0-F1
#
_cell.length_a   1.000
_cell.length_b   1.000
_cell.length_c   1.000
_cell.angle_alpha   90.00
_cell.angle_beta   90.00
_cell.angle_gamma   90.00
#
_symmetry.space_group_name_H-M   'P 1'
#
loop_
_entity.id
_entity.type
_entity.pdbx_description
1 polymer ?
#
loop_
_entity_poly.entity_id
_entity_poly.type
_entity_poly.pdbx_seq_one_letter_code
_entity_poly.pdbx_strand_id
1 'polypeptide(L)'
;RHNLESIVVMNNDATMNEGAGKFNGMTREEARKQVVAELKELGLLEKIDDHDHAVGHCSRCNTIIEPMVSKQWFVDMKPLAEPALKVVKDHEVEFVPERFTKTYVNWLENIRDWTISRQLWWGHRIPAWYCDDCGETIVSREDITECPHCHGHVTQDPDVLDTWFSSGLWPFATMGWPEQTPELKQWYPTSVLVTGYDIIFF
;
A
#
# COMPACT_ATOMS: atom_id res chain seq x y z
N ARG A 1 3.78 -19.55 6.32
CA ARG A 1 3.11 -20.87 6.43
C ARG A 1 3.58 -21.68 7.64
N HIS A 2 4.85 -21.58 8.05
CA HIS A 2 5.38 -22.32 9.22
C HIS A 2 5.58 -21.47 10.48
N ASN A 3 5.00 -20.26 10.51
CA ASN A 3 5.09 -19.32 11.64
C ASN A 3 6.53 -19.03 12.11
N LEU A 4 7.43 -18.79 11.15
CA LEU A 4 8.80 -18.35 11.46
C LEU A 4 8.81 -16.88 11.84
N GLU A 5 9.76 -16.52 12.68
CA GLU A 5 10.03 -15.13 13.04
C GLU A 5 10.40 -14.30 11.80
N SER A 6 9.88 -13.07 11.73
CA SER A 6 10.20 -12.12 10.67
C SER A 6 11.28 -11.17 11.17
N ILE A 7 12.49 -11.31 10.64
CA ILE A 7 13.66 -10.52 11.05
C ILE A 7 13.92 -9.44 10.01
N VAL A 8 13.89 -8.17 10.43
CA VAL A 8 14.23 -7.03 9.59
C VAL A 8 15.68 -6.61 9.88
N VAL A 9 16.57 -6.77 8.90
CA VAL A 9 18.01 -6.52 9.03
C VAL A 9 18.46 -5.17 8.45
N MET A 10 17.50 -4.34 8.04
CA MET A 10 17.73 -3.07 7.33
C MET A 10 16.99 -1.92 8.03
N ASN A 11 17.61 -0.75 8.05
CA ASN A 11 17.00 0.51 8.43
C ASN A 11 16.21 1.11 7.24
N ASN A 12 15.40 2.14 7.51
CA ASN A 12 14.59 2.82 6.49
C ASN A 12 15.42 3.54 5.41
N ASP A 13 16.69 3.84 5.68
CA ASP A 13 17.64 4.46 4.74
C ASP A 13 18.45 3.44 3.92
N ALA A 14 18.07 2.16 3.99
CA ALA A 14 18.73 1.02 3.36
C ALA A 14 20.14 0.68 3.90
N THR A 15 20.53 1.24 5.04
CA THR A 15 21.69 0.73 5.79
C THR A 15 21.31 -0.51 6.58
N MET A 16 22.28 -1.39 6.81
CA MET A 16 22.09 -2.57 7.63
C MET A 16 22.02 -2.19 9.12
N ASN A 17 21.17 -2.88 9.89
CA ASN A 17 21.00 -2.63 11.32
C ASN A 17 21.68 -3.72 12.19
N GLU A 18 21.47 -3.70 13.50
CA GLU A 18 22.06 -4.67 14.44
C GLU A 18 21.70 -6.14 14.15
N GLY A 19 20.54 -6.39 13.53
CA GLY A 19 20.13 -7.72 13.09
C GLY A 19 20.99 -8.29 11.97
N ALA A 20 21.77 -7.45 11.28
CA ALA A 20 22.76 -7.88 10.30
C ALA A 20 24.12 -8.28 10.95
N GLY A 21 24.25 -8.18 12.27
CA GLY A 21 25.47 -8.52 13.00
C GLY A 21 26.64 -7.65 12.56
N LYS A 22 27.71 -8.27 12.05
CA LYS A 22 28.94 -7.57 11.65
C LYS A 22 28.80 -6.63 10.45
N PHE A 23 27.69 -6.69 9.72
CA PHE A 23 27.40 -5.78 8.61
C PHE A 23 26.67 -4.51 9.07
N ASN A 24 26.33 -4.41 10.36
CA ASN A 24 25.64 -3.25 10.92
C ASN A 24 26.35 -1.94 10.55
N GLY A 25 25.58 -0.95 10.07
CA GLY A 25 26.05 0.35 9.62
C GLY A 25 26.54 0.42 8.17
N MET A 26 26.68 -0.71 7.46
CA MET A 26 27.04 -0.72 6.04
C MET A 26 25.84 -0.40 5.16
N THR A 27 26.08 0.13 3.96
CA THR A 27 25.04 0.16 2.92
C THR A 27 24.71 -1.25 2.45
N ARG A 28 23.49 -1.48 1.93
CA ARG A 28 23.10 -2.78 1.38
C ARG A 28 24.04 -3.27 0.25
N GLU A 29 24.58 -2.35 -0.56
CA GLU A 29 25.48 -2.68 -1.67
C GLU A 29 26.87 -3.12 -1.16
N GLU A 30 27.39 -2.47 -0.13
CA GLU A 30 28.64 -2.85 0.54
C GLU A 30 28.49 -4.17 1.26
N ALA A 31 27.42 -4.32 2.06
CA ALA A 31 27.12 -5.55 2.77
C ALA A 31 27.00 -6.74 1.82
N ARG A 32 26.34 -6.57 0.67
CA ARG A 32 26.24 -7.63 -0.36
C ARG A 32 27.60 -8.10 -0.86
N LYS A 33 28.54 -7.18 -1.12
CA LYS A 33 29.91 -7.54 -1.56
C LYS A 33 30.68 -8.26 -0.46
N GLN A 34 30.57 -7.79 0.78
CA GLN A 34 31.28 -8.38 1.91
C GLN A 34 30.76 -9.77 2.26
N VAL A 35 29.44 -9.98 2.24
CA VAL A 35 28.82 -11.31 2.42
C VAL A 35 29.41 -12.32 1.42
N VAL A 36 29.53 -11.96 0.15
CA VAL A 36 30.11 -12.84 -0.89
C VAL A 36 31.58 -13.14 -0.61
N ALA A 37 32.36 -12.14 -0.20
CA ALA A 37 33.78 -12.31 0.13
C ALA A 37 33.97 -13.29 1.29
N GLU A 38 33.19 -13.16 2.36
CA GLU A 38 33.31 -14.02 3.52
C GLU A 38 32.79 -15.45 3.27
N LEU A 39 31.72 -15.62 2.49
CA LEU A 39 31.26 -16.94 2.06
C LEU A 39 32.36 -17.67 1.28
N LYS A 40 33.15 -16.94 0.48
CA LYS A 40 34.31 -17.49 -0.22
C LYS A 40 35.44 -17.87 0.75
N GLU A 41 35.76 -17.02 1.72
CA GLU A 41 36.79 -17.29 2.73
C GLU A 41 36.44 -18.50 3.62
N LEU A 42 35.17 -18.66 3.96
CA LEU A 42 34.66 -19.80 4.73
C LEU A 42 34.53 -21.10 3.91
N GLY A 43 34.77 -21.05 2.59
CA GLY A 43 34.58 -22.19 1.70
C GLY A 43 33.11 -22.61 1.50
N LEU A 44 32.17 -21.71 1.78
CA LEU A 44 30.71 -21.91 1.66
C LEU A 44 30.15 -21.45 0.30
N LEU A 45 30.98 -20.83 -0.54
CA LEU A 45 30.59 -20.36 -1.87
C LEU A 45 30.90 -21.41 -2.94
N GLU A 46 29.87 -22.02 -3.51
CA GLU A 46 30.01 -23.03 -4.56
C GLU A 46 30.27 -22.42 -5.96
N LYS A 47 29.44 -21.44 -6.37
CA LYS A 47 29.48 -20.87 -7.72
C LYS A 47 28.95 -19.43 -7.74
N ILE A 48 29.45 -18.62 -8.67
CA ILE A 48 28.89 -17.31 -9.05
C ILE A 48 28.61 -17.36 -10.55
N ASP A 49 27.39 -16.99 -10.94
CA ASP A 49 26.95 -16.90 -12.33
C ASP A 49 26.21 -15.59 -12.57
N ASP A 50 26.30 -15.08 -13.80
CA ASP A 50 25.47 -13.97 -14.24
C ASP A 50 24.03 -14.44 -14.44
N HIS A 51 23.07 -13.67 -13.93
CA HIS A 51 21.65 -14.01 -13.97
C HIS A 51 20.77 -12.81 -14.30
N ASP A 52 20.22 -12.83 -15.51
CA ASP A 52 19.22 -11.86 -15.94
C ASP A 52 17.87 -12.17 -15.27
N HIS A 53 17.36 -11.21 -14.51
CA HIS A 53 16.07 -11.32 -13.83
C HIS A 53 15.38 -9.96 -13.72
N ALA A 54 14.08 -9.99 -13.43
CA ALA A 54 13.29 -8.79 -13.21
C ALA A 54 13.53 -8.23 -11.80
N VAL A 55 13.98 -6.97 -11.72
CA VAL A 55 14.15 -6.23 -10.48
C VAL A 55 13.06 -5.17 -10.35
N GLY A 56 12.41 -5.11 -9.18
CA GLY A 56 11.38 -4.12 -8.89
C GLY A 56 11.97 -2.73 -8.70
N HIS A 57 11.42 -1.73 -9.39
CA HIS A 57 11.84 -0.33 -9.28
C HIS A 57 10.65 0.57 -8.95
N CYS A 58 10.90 1.64 -8.21
CA CYS A 58 9.91 2.68 -7.96
C CYS A 58 9.51 3.33 -9.28
N SER A 59 8.21 3.34 -9.58
CA SER A 59 7.68 3.91 -10.83
C SER A 59 7.90 5.43 -10.96
N ARG A 60 8.26 6.11 -9.87
CA ARG A 60 8.48 7.57 -9.84
C ARG A 60 9.94 7.97 -9.95
N CYS A 61 10.82 7.33 -9.18
CA CYS A 61 12.24 7.69 -9.11
C CYS A 61 13.20 6.63 -9.68
N ASN A 62 12.68 5.48 -10.12
CA ASN A 62 13.44 4.35 -10.65
C ASN A 62 14.46 3.72 -9.68
N THR A 63 14.44 4.05 -8.40
CA THR A 63 15.27 3.36 -7.40
C THR A 63 14.75 1.92 -7.19
N ILE A 64 15.66 0.97 -7.00
CA ILE A 64 15.33 -0.42 -6.65
C ILE A 64 14.56 -0.46 -5.33
N ILE A 65 13.39 -1.12 -5.35
CA ILE A 65 12.53 -1.29 -4.17
C ILE A 65 13.04 -2.47 -3.34
N GLU A 66 13.10 -2.29 -2.03
CA GLU A 66 13.37 -3.36 -1.07
C GLU A 66 12.08 -3.79 -0.37
N PRO A 67 11.75 -5.09 -0.35
CA PRO A 67 10.64 -5.58 0.45
C PRO A 67 11.04 -5.55 1.93
N MET A 68 10.24 -4.86 2.74
CA MET A 68 10.44 -4.76 4.19
C MET A 68 9.10 -4.96 4.90
N VAL A 69 9.14 -5.62 6.05
CA VAL A 69 7.97 -5.77 6.91
C VAL A 69 7.84 -4.50 7.76
N SER A 70 6.69 -3.82 7.64
CA SER A 70 6.34 -2.67 8.45
C SER A 70 4.86 -2.71 8.82
N LYS A 71 4.49 -2.03 9.92
CA LYS A 71 3.08 -1.80 10.25
C LYS A 71 2.53 -0.75 9.29
N GLN A 72 1.40 -1.05 8.66
CA GLN A 72 0.75 -0.21 7.65
C GLN A 72 -0.77 -0.38 7.73
N TRP A 73 -1.50 0.55 7.13
CA TRP A 73 -2.95 0.47 6.96
C TRP A 73 -3.30 -0.27 5.67
N PHE A 74 -4.20 -1.24 5.78
CA PHE A 74 -4.68 -2.05 4.67
C PHE A 74 -6.19 -2.02 4.58
N VAL A 75 -6.70 -2.12 3.36
CA VAL A 75 -8.11 -2.40 3.07
C VAL A 75 -8.22 -3.86 2.67
N ASP A 76 -9.13 -4.60 3.32
CA ASP A 76 -9.53 -5.95 2.89
C ASP A 76 -10.27 -5.84 1.57
N MET A 77 -9.58 -6.19 0.48
CA MET A 77 -10.08 -5.95 -0.87
C MET A 77 -11.05 -7.03 -1.34
N LYS A 78 -10.97 -8.23 -0.76
CA LYS A 78 -11.79 -9.36 -1.20
C LYS A 78 -13.30 -9.08 -1.14
N PRO A 79 -13.88 -8.57 -0.03
CA PRO A 79 -15.32 -8.25 0.01
C PRO A 79 -15.68 -7.07 -0.89
N LEU A 80 -14.74 -6.18 -1.22
CA LEU A 80 -14.98 -5.05 -2.13
C LEU A 80 -14.93 -5.46 -3.61
N ALA A 81 -14.12 -6.47 -3.95
CA ALA A 81 -13.99 -6.97 -5.31
C ALA A 81 -15.24 -7.75 -5.78
N GLU A 82 -15.93 -8.43 -4.87
CA GLU A 82 -17.14 -9.21 -5.18
C GLU A 82 -18.26 -8.39 -5.86
N PRO A 83 -18.74 -7.27 -5.30
CA PRO A 83 -19.77 -6.45 -5.95
C PRO A 83 -19.26 -5.82 -7.25
N ALA A 84 -17.98 -5.43 -7.32
CA ALA A 84 -17.38 -4.85 -8.52
C ALA A 84 -17.30 -5.87 -9.68
N LEU A 85 -17.00 -7.13 -9.38
CA LEU A 85 -17.06 -8.22 -10.34
C LEU A 85 -18.50 -8.51 -10.80
N LYS A 86 -19.47 -8.46 -9.88
CA LYS A 86 -20.88 -8.74 -10.18
C LYS A 86 -21.44 -7.78 -11.23
N VAL A 87 -21.28 -6.48 -11.05
CA VAL A 87 -21.87 -5.48 -11.97
C VAL A 87 -21.31 -5.59 -13.40
N VAL A 88 -20.07 -6.04 -13.54
CA VAL A 88 -19.47 -6.30 -14.87
C VAL A 88 -19.96 -7.62 -15.46
N LYS A 89 -20.11 -8.67 -14.64
CA LYS A 89 -20.63 -9.98 -15.06
C LYS A 89 -22.11 -9.91 -15.47
N ASP A 90 -22.88 -9.05 -14.81
CA ASP A 90 -24.30 -8.83 -15.09
C ASP A 90 -24.55 -7.79 -16.19
N HIS A 91 -23.49 -7.27 -16.83
CA HIS A 91 -23.55 -6.23 -17.87
C HIS A 91 -24.23 -4.92 -17.41
N GLU A 92 -24.23 -4.63 -16.10
CA GLU A 92 -24.61 -3.31 -15.57
C GLU A 92 -23.53 -2.26 -15.86
N VAL A 93 -22.27 -2.69 -15.97
CA VAL A 93 -21.13 -1.90 -16.43
C VAL A 93 -20.50 -2.55 -17.65
N GLU A 94 -20.35 -1.80 -18.72
CA GLU A 94 -19.75 -2.25 -19.97
C GLU A 94 -18.41 -1.54 -20.25
N PHE A 95 -17.39 -2.29 -20.65
CA PHE A 95 -16.11 -1.74 -21.07
C PHE A 95 -16.06 -1.54 -22.59
N VAL A 96 -15.53 -0.40 -23.02
CA VAL A 96 -15.25 -0.13 -24.44
C VAL A 96 -13.76 0.19 -24.62
N PRO A 97 -12.99 -0.61 -25.39
CA PRO A 97 -13.36 -1.86 -26.03
C PRO A 97 -13.56 -3.04 -25.05
N GLU A 98 -14.44 -3.96 -25.41
CA GLU A 98 -14.87 -5.11 -24.58
C GLU A 98 -13.72 -5.99 -24.07
N ARG A 99 -12.59 -6.06 -24.80
CA ARG A 99 -11.42 -6.84 -24.38
C ARG A 99 -10.92 -6.50 -22.98
N PHE A 100 -11.15 -5.27 -22.49
CA PHE A 100 -10.73 -4.83 -21.17
C PHE A 100 -11.55 -5.45 -20.04
N THR A 101 -12.76 -5.97 -20.30
CA THR A 101 -13.56 -6.70 -19.32
C THR A 101 -12.79 -7.88 -18.73
N LYS A 102 -12.17 -8.70 -19.59
CA LYS A 102 -11.37 -9.86 -19.14
C LYS A 102 -10.19 -9.44 -18.29
N THR A 103 -9.53 -8.36 -18.68
CA THR A 103 -8.38 -7.80 -17.94
C THR A 103 -8.79 -7.32 -16.55
N TYR A 104 -9.90 -6.59 -16.44
CA TYR A 104 -10.45 -6.10 -15.19
C TYR A 104 -10.87 -7.26 -14.26
N VAL A 105 -11.61 -8.25 -14.81
CA VAL A 105 -12.05 -9.43 -14.05
C VAL A 105 -10.86 -10.21 -13.51
N ASN A 106 -9.86 -10.50 -14.35
CA ASN A 106 -8.66 -11.22 -13.92
C ASN A 106 -7.90 -10.49 -12.81
N TRP A 107 -7.87 -9.15 -12.85
CA TRP A 107 -7.22 -8.35 -11.81
C TRP A 107 -7.97 -8.45 -10.48
N LEU A 108 -9.29 -8.24 -10.47
CA LEU A 108 -10.11 -8.33 -9.25
C LEU A 108 -10.14 -9.75 -8.66
N GLU A 109 -10.12 -10.80 -9.50
CA GLU A 109 -10.10 -12.20 -9.02
C GLU A 109 -8.79 -12.58 -8.30
N ASN A 110 -7.69 -11.84 -8.58
CA ASN A 110 -6.37 -12.08 -7.98
C ASN A 110 -5.93 -10.94 -7.05
N ILE A 111 -6.85 -10.03 -6.69
CA ILE A 111 -6.52 -8.85 -5.89
C ILE A 111 -6.03 -9.25 -4.50
N ARG A 112 -5.11 -8.45 -3.97
CA ARG A 112 -4.63 -8.56 -2.59
C ARG A 112 -5.05 -7.34 -1.80
N ASP A 113 -5.00 -7.44 -0.49
CA ASP A 113 -5.26 -6.32 0.40
C ASP A 113 -4.39 -5.13 0.04
N TRP A 114 -5.04 -3.98 -0.07
CA TRP A 114 -4.41 -2.78 -0.57
C TRP A 114 -3.82 -1.99 0.59
N THR A 115 -2.50 -1.80 0.57
CA THR A 115 -1.82 -0.88 1.48
C THR A 115 -2.19 0.56 1.14
N ILE A 116 -2.93 1.23 2.02
CA ILE A 116 -3.42 2.60 1.79
C ILE A 116 -2.58 3.67 2.49
N SER A 117 -1.73 3.32 3.45
CA SER A 117 -0.83 4.26 4.11
C SER A 117 0.41 4.56 3.28
N ARG A 118 0.88 5.81 3.34
CA ARG A 118 2.07 6.30 2.66
C ARG A 118 2.85 7.20 3.62
N GLN A 119 4.16 6.97 3.73
CA GLN A 119 5.10 7.79 4.49
C GLN A 119 5.53 9.01 3.67
N LEU A 120 4.56 9.79 3.19
CA LEU A 120 4.76 10.97 2.36
C LEU A 120 4.25 12.21 3.09
N TRP A 121 4.77 13.38 2.70
CA TRP A 121 4.32 14.65 3.25
C TRP A 121 3.03 15.17 2.59
N TRP A 122 2.74 14.68 1.38
CA TRP A 122 1.60 15.11 0.59
C TRP A 122 0.52 14.04 0.56
N GLY A 123 -0.66 14.38 1.08
CA GLY A 123 -1.85 13.55 1.06
C GLY A 123 -2.79 13.89 2.21
N HIS A 124 -3.94 13.23 2.25
CA HIS A 124 -4.86 13.34 3.38
C HIS A 124 -4.29 12.55 4.56
N ARG A 125 -4.06 13.18 5.70
CA ARG A 125 -3.60 12.47 6.91
C ARG A 125 -4.60 11.38 7.30
N ILE A 126 -4.08 10.23 7.69
CA ILE A 126 -4.93 9.12 8.14
C ILE A 126 -5.67 9.57 9.41
N PRO A 127 -7.00 9.41 9.48
CA PRO A 127 -7.79 9.81 10.63
C PRO A 127 -7.75 8.73 11.72
N ALA A 128 -6.53 8.36 12.12
CA ALA A 128 -6.25 7.44 13.21
C ALA A 128 -5.30 8.10 14.21
N TRP A 129 -5.48 7.78 15.48
CA TRP A 129 -4.72 8.32 16.60
C TRP A 129 -4.28 7.19 17.51
N TYR A 130 -3.10 7.34 18.09
CA TYR A 130 -2.54 6.42 19.06
C TYR A 130 -2.51 7.08 20.43
N CYS A 131 -3.05 6.42 21.44
CA CYS A 131 -2.90 6.90 22.81
C CYS A 131 -1.49 6.63 23.32
N ASP A 132 -0.81 7.67 23.78
CA ASP A 132 0.58 7.59 24.24
C ASP A 132 0.70 6.87 25.60
N ASP A 133 -0.40 6.82 26.37
CA ASP A 133 -0.44 6.21 27.71
C ASP A 133 -0.85 4.73 27.67
N CYS A 134 -1.91 4.38 26.93
CA CYS A 134 -2.46 3.02 26.91
C CYS A 134 -2.24 2.26 25.59
N GLY A 135 -1.73 2.90 24.54
CA GLY A 135 -1.44 2.28 23.25
C GLY A 135 -2.67 2.00 22.37
N GLU A 136 -3.87 2.43 22.79
CA GLU A 136 -5.11 2.25 22.02
C GLU A 136 -5.02 2.94 20.65
N THR A 137 -5.48 2.26 19.60
CA THR A 137 -5.63 2.83 18.26
C THR A 137 -7.07 3.30 18.07
N ILE A 138 -7.26 4.59 17.83
CA ILE A 138 -8.56 5.23 17.76
C ILE A 138 -8.76 5.78 16.35
N VAL A 139 -9.85 5.42 15.68
CA VAL A 139 -10.22 5.95 14.36
C VAL A 139 -11.47 6.78 14.49
N SER A 140 -11.45 8.02 13.97
CA SER A 140 -12.54 8.98 14.16
C SER A 140 -12.76 9.83 12.92
N ARG A 141 -14.00 10.28 12.69
CA ARG A 141 -14.30 11.27 11.64
C ARG A 141 -13.98 12.70 12.08
N GLU A 142 -13.94 12.92 13.40
CA GLU A 142 -13.65 14.20 14.02
C GLU A 142 -12.30 14.11 14.75
N ASP A 143 -11.59 15.22 14.81
CA ASP A 143 -10.32 15.28 15.53
C ASP A 143 -10.53 15.00 17.02
N ILE A 144 -9.73 14.09 17.56
CA ILE A 144 -9.74 13.76 18.98
C ILE A 144 -8.55 14.44 19.67
N THR A 145 -8.78 14.95 20.87
CA THR A 145 -7.74 15.63 21.68
C THR A 145 -7.30 14.81 22.89
N GLU A 146 -8.05 13.78 23.25
CA GLU A 146 -7.75 12.85 24.35
C GLU A 146 -8.25 11.43 24.01
N CYS A 147 -7.68 10.43 24.67
CA CYS A 147 -8.07 9.04 24.49
C CYS A 147 -9.47 8.80 25.08
N PRO A 148 -10.45 8.29 24.30
CA PRO A 148 -11.78 7.98 24.82
C PRO A 148 -11.82 6.90 25.90
N HIS A 149 -10.75 6.10 26.04
CA HIS A 149 -10.67 5.00 26.99
C HIS A 149 -10.02 5.41 28.33
N CYS A 150 -8.91 6.16 28.29
CA CYS A 150 -8.15 6.51 29.51
C CYS A 150 -7.95 8.01 29.71
N HIS A 151 -8.51 8.87 28.86
CA HIS A 151 -8.34 10.33 28.86
C HIS A 151 -6.87 10.80 28.73
N GLY A 152 -5.99 9.91 28.27
CA GLY A 152 -4.58 10.19 28.02
C GLY A 152 -4.34 11.03 26.77
N HIS A 153 -3.09 11.47 26.59
CA HIS A 153 -2.70 12.17 25.36
C HIS A 153 -2.79 11.23 24.14
N VAL A 154 -3.10 11.81 22.99
CA VAL A 154 -3.23 11.09 21.71
C VAL A 154 -2.42 11.78 20.63
N THR A 155 -1.70 10.99 19.87
CA THR A 155 -0.93 11.43 18.72
C THR A 155 -1.55 10.88 17.44
N GLN A 156 -1.91 11.77 16.50
CA GLN A 156 -2.43 11.35 15.20
C GLN A 156 -1.35 10.66 14.37
N ASP A 157 -1.72 9.62 13.64
CA ASP A 157 -0.86 8.92 12.68
C ASP A 157 -0.17 9.93 11.72
N PRO A 158 1.17 9.86 11.58
CA PRO A 158 1.90 10.77 10.69
C PRO A 158 1.72 10.44 9.21
N ASP A 159 1.23 9.24 8.88
CA ASP A 159 1.06 8.80 7.50
C ASP A 159 -0.10 9.51 6.80
N VAL A 160 -0.02 9.52 5.47
CA VAL A 160 -1.08 10.00 4.59
C VAL A 160 -1.67 8.86 3.77
N LEU A 161 -2.91 9.04 3.31
CA LEU A 161 -3.59 8.14 2.41
C LEU A 161 -2.97 8.17 1.01
N ASP A 162 -2.97 7.01 0.36
CA ASP A 162 -2.62 6.87 -1.05
C ASP A 162 -3.45 7.82 -1.93
N THR A 163 -2.84 8.41 -2.95
CA THR A 163 -3.55 9.32 -3.88
C THR A 163 -4.69 8.60 -4.60
N TRP A 164 -4.53 7.30 -4.86
CA TRP A 164 -5.58 6.48 -5.45
C TRP A 164 -6.78 6.28 -4.50
N PHE A 165 -6.57 6.36 -3.18
CA PHE A 165 -7.66 6.30 -2.20
C PHE A 165 -8.67 7.43 -2.38
N SER A 166 -8.19 8.67 -2.49
CA SER A 166 -9.08 9.81 -2.73
C SER A 166 -9.57 9.88 -4.19
N SER A 167 -8.75 9.46 -5.15
CA SER A 167 -9.15 9.44 -6.58
C SER A 167 -10.32 8.50 -6.83
N GLY A 168 -10.38 7.35 -6.15
CA GLY A 168 -11.50 6.41 -6.23
C GLY A 168 -12.84 6.99 -5.74
N LEU A 169 -12.82 8.07 -4.95
CA LEU A 169 -14.02 8.74 -4.44
C LEU A 169 -14.60 9.77 -5.43
N TRP A 170 -13.90 10.06 -6.53
CA TRP A 170 -14.27 11.07 -7.52
C TRP A 170 -15.75 11.02 -7.99
N PRO A 171 -16.34 9.83 -8.29
CA PRO A 171 -17.70 9.76 -8.85
C PRO A 171 -18.79 10.39 -7.99
N PHE A 172 -18.56 10.57 -6.68
CA PHE A 172 -19.53 11.16 -5.74
C PHE A 172 -18.95 12.33 -4.93
N ALA A 173 -17.65 12.37 -4.67
CA ALA A 173 -17.01 13.46 -3.91
C ALA A 173 -17.18 14.83 -4.59
N THR A 174 -17.21 14.86 -5.93
CA THR A 174 -17.44 16.07 -6.71
C THR A 174 -18.86 16.63 -6.61
N MET A 175 -19.80 15.79 -6.20
CA MET A 175 -21.21 16.13 -6.08
C MET A 175 -21.59 16.46 -4.63
N GLY A 176 -20.61 16.64 -3.73
CA GLY A 176 -20.85 17.04 -2.35
C GLY A 176 -21.05 15.89 -1.37
N TRP A 177 -20.80 14.64 -1.78
CA TRP A 177 -20.66 13.54 -0.83
C TRP A 177 -19.56 13.88 0.21
N PRO A 178 -19.76 13.63 1.51
CA PRO A 178 -20.74 12.70 2.11
C PRO A 178 -22.15 13.26 2.35
N GLU A 179 -22.42 14.51 1.99
CA GLU A 179 -23.75 15.11 2.15
C GLU A 179 -24.74 14.62 1.09
N GLN A 180 -26.03 14.63 1.42
CA GLN A 180 -27.12 14.21 0.54
C GLN A 180 -27.60 15.37 -0.34
N THR A 181 -26.73 15.83 -1.24
CA THR A 181 -27.01 16.98 -2.11
C THR A 181 -28.00 16.66 -3.24
N PRO A 182 -28.71 17.67 -3.77
CA PRO A 182 -29.52 17.50 -4.98
C PRO A 182 -28.70 17.00 -6.19
N GLU A 183 -27.46 17.45 -6.33
CA GLU A 183 -26.55 17.06 -7.42
C GLU A 183 -26.20 15.58 -7.33
N LEU A 184 -25.84 15.07 -6.15
CA LEU A 184 -25.55 13.66 -5.94
C LEU A 184 -26.76 12.80 -6.30
N LYS A 185 -27.95 13.20 -5.86
CA LYS A 185 -29.20 12.49 -6.17
C LYS A 185 -29.54 12.49 -7.66
N GLN A 186 -29.24 13.58 -8.36
CA GLN A 186 -29.60 13.76 -9.76
C GLN A 186 -28.61 13.08 -10.72
N TRP A 187 -27.32 13.08 -10.39
CA TRP A 187 -26.25 12.75 -11.33
C TRP A 187 -25.46 11.48 -11.00
N TYR A 188 -25.70 10.85 -9.84
CA TYR A 188 -25.14 9.55 -9.50
C TYR A 188 -26.23 8.45 -9.55
N PRO A 189 -25.98 7.30 -10.20
CA PRO A 189 -24.75 6.88 -10.87
C PRO A 189 -24.49 7.59 -12.21
N THR A 190 -23.21 7.80 -12.54
CA THR A 190 -22.77 8.42 -13.81
C THR A 190 -22.96 7.48 -15.01
N SER A 191 -23.08 8.02 -16.23
CA SER A 191 -23.35 7.22 -17.42
C SER A 191 -22.13 6.69 -18.18
N VAL A 192 -21.04 7.47 -18.27
CA VAL A 192 -19.83 7.11 -19.04
C VAL A 192 -18.59 7.65 -18.33
N LEU A 193 -17.59 6.78 -18.10
CA LEU A 193 -16.25 7.17 -17.66
C LEU A 193 -15.27 7.04 -18.83
N VAL A 194 -14.77 8.17 -19.33
CA VAL A 194 -13.75 8.20 -20.38
C VAL A 194 -12.37 8.29 -19.74
N THR A 195 -11.54 7.26 -19.95
CA THR A 195 -10.19 7.19 -19.35
C THR A 195 -9.23 6.37 -20.22
N GLY A 196 -7.93 6.47 -19.90
CA GLY A 196 -6.88 5.62 -20.45
C GLY A 196 -6.90 4.21 -19.84
N TYR A 197 -6.45 3.23 -20.60
CA TYR A 197 -6.42 1.83 -20.14
C TYR A 197 -5.40 1.58 -19.01
N ASP A 198 -4.43 2.49 -18.86
CA ASP A 198 -3.33 2.43 -17.92
C ASP A 198 -3.78 2.58 -16.46
N ILE A 199 -4.96 3.15 -16.22
CA ILE A 199 -5.51 3.37 -14.87
C ILE A 199 -6.82 2.60 -14.61
N ILE A 200 -7.09 1.53 -15.35
CA ILE A 200 -8.24 0.65 -15.08
C ILE A 200 -8.12 -0.04 -13.70
N PHE A 201 -6.91 -0.16 -13.16
CA PHE A 201 -6.61 -0.94 -11.96
C PHE A 201 -6.35 -0.12 -10.69
N PHE A 202 -6.19 1.20 -10.82
CA PHE A 202 -5.71 2.05 -9.74
C PHE A 202 -6.84 2.92 -9.16
#